data_AF-A0A3B0SHC8-F1
#
_entry.id   AF-A0A3B0SHC8-F1
#
_cell.length_a   1.000
_cell.length_b   1.000
_cell.length_c   1.000
_cell.angle_alpha   90.00
_cell.angle_beta   90.00
_cell.angle_gamma   90.00
#
_symmetry.space_group_name_H-M   'P 1'
#
loop_
_entity.id
_entity.type
_entity.pdbx_description
1 polymer ?
#
loop_
_entity_poly.entity_id
_entity_poly.type
_entity_poly.pdbx_seq_one_letter_code
_entity_poly.pdbx_strand_id
1 'polypeptide(L)'
;MRTVIALALVGAGCSISRPDVTGTSTVTPSSTPFPADLTADLTLDPDGIGPFSLGDEAVVVLEGISAIIGGWDVDSADDVTGVQLPDCAGGTPRVVAWGSLALVFTGDADREVLTSWSYGFDPLTGNSQDLRQLGLVTAAGIGLGSTRAELSDVYGGAISFIDRPSIDSAVFGIDADTTPHLSGKLDAAGPAGIVDLIQIEPTC
;
A
#
# COMPACT_ATOMS: atom_id res chain seq x y z
N MET A 1 64.64 52.91 12.66
CA MET A 1 63.65 53.02 13.75
C MET A 1 62.31 52.63 13.16
N ARG A 2 61.91 51.36 13.31
CA ARG A 2 60.95 50.81 14.30
C ARG A 2 59.49 50.85 13.81
N THR A 3 59.06 49.68 13.34
CA THR A 3 57.68 49.21 13.12
C THR A 3 56.92 49.07 14.44
N VAL A 4 55.63 49.45 14.49
CA VAL A 4 54.59 49.05 15.47
C VAL A 4 53.24 49.21 14.73
N ILE A 5 52.48 48.16 14.38
CA ILE A 5 51.58 47.26 15.14
C ILE A 5 50.26 47.93 15.62
N ALA A 6 49.16 47.23 15.34
CA ALA A 6 47.74 47.51 15.54
C ALA A 6 47.24 47.59 17.00
N LEU A 7 46.04 48.17 17.21
CA LEU A 7 44.90 47.77 18.09
C LEU A 7 43.91 48.97 18.18
N ALA A 8 42.62 48.90 17.81
CA ALA A 8 41.44 48.23 18.42
C ALA A 8 40.61 49.12 19.38
N LEU A 9 39.29 48.80 19.48
CA LEU A 9 38.25 49.15 20.49
C LEU A 9 37.33 50.36 20.15
N VAL A 10 35.98 50.37 20.29
CA VAL A 10 34.94 49.50 20.90
C VAL A 10 33.59 49.73 20.18
N GLY A 11 32.71 48.72 20.12
CA GLY A 11 31.27 48.94 19.86
C GLY A 11 30.37 47.70 19.88
N ALA A 12 29.99 47.24 21.09
CA ALA A 12 28.76 46.52 21.47
C ALA A 12 28.26 45.27 20.68
N GLY A 13 28.56 44.09 21.23
CA GLY A 13 27.58 43.11 21.76
C GLY A 13 26.44 42.56 20.88
N CYS A 14 26.59 41.30 20.44
CA CYS A 14 25.61 40.22 20.65
C CYS A 14 26.28 38.87 20.42
N SER A 15 26.43 38.07 21.48
CA SER A 15 26.93 36.68 21.39
C SER A 15 25.82 35.78 20.86
N ILE A 16 26.00 35.18 19.68
CA ILE A 16 25.16 34.06 19.21
C ILE A 16 25.68 32.79 19.91
N SER A 17 24.92 32.32 20.89
CA SER A 17 25.13 31.01 21.50
C SER A 17 24.53 29.94 20.58
N ARG A 18 25.34 28.95 20.18
CA ARG A 18 24.90 27.77 19.42
C ARG A 18 24.13 26.85 20.37
N PRO A 19 22.86 26.47 20.10
CA PRO A 19 22.24 25.41 20.87
C PRO A 19 22.87 24.08 20.44
N ASP A 20 23.48 23.39 21.40
CA ASP A 20 23.82 21.98 21.31
C ASP A 20 22.51 21.20 21.51
N VAL A 21 21.94 20.70 20.41
CA VAL A 21 20.77 19.82 20.44
C VAL A 21 21.22 18.47 19.92
N THR A 22 21.70 17.63 20.84
CA THR A 22 21.69 16.19 20.66
C THR A 22 20.24 15.71 20.85
N GLY A 23 19.42 15.94 19.83
CA GLY A 23 18.05 15.46 19.76
C GLY A 23 18.00 14.28 18.82
N THR A 24 17.78 13.08 19.36
CA THR A 24 17.41 11.91 18.56
C THR A 24 16.07 12.24 17.90
N SER A 25 16.06 12.61 16.63
CA SER A 25 14.84 12.78 15.86
C SER A 25 14.16 11.42 15.71
N THR A 26 13.24 11.10 16.62
CA THR A 26 12.26 10.05 16.41
C THR A 26 11.32 10.56 15.32
N VAL A 27 11.56 10.16 14.08
CA VAL A 27 10.62 10.35 12.97
C VAL A 27 9.38 9.56 13.37
N THR A 28 8.33 10.27 13.79
CA THR A 28 7.02 9.66 13.98
C THR A 28 6.44 9.49 12.58
N PRO A 29 6.05 8.28 12.14
CA PRO A 29 5.42 8.12 10.84
C PRO A 29 4.16 9.00 10.82
N SER A 30 4.09 9.91 9.85
CA SER A 30 2.93 10.77 9.66
C SER A 30 1.82 9.93 9.04
N SER A 31 0.95 9.38 9.87
CA SER A 31 -0.26 8.67 9.45
C SER A 31 -1.39 9.64 9.09
N THR A 32 -1.11 10.69 8.31
CA THR A 32 -2.21 11.57 7.87
C THR A 32 -3.09 10.74 6.94
N PRO A 33 -4.35 10.42 7.33
CA PRO A 33 -5.20 9.56 6.51
C PRO A 33 -5.47 10.27 5.18
N PHE A 34 -5.41 9.52 4.08
CA PHE A 34 -5.82 10.04 2.78
C PHE A 34 -7.29 10.47 2.85
N PRO A 35 -7.70 11.57 2.19
CA PRO A 35 -9.08 12.04 2.27
C PRO A 35 -10.04 10.97 1.76
N ALA A 36 -10.88 10.43 2.65
CA ALA A 36 -11.82 9.35 2.31
C ALA A 36 -12.80 9.75 1.19
N ASP A 37 -13.13 11.03 1.08
CA ASP A 37 -14.00 11.56 0.01
C ASP A 37 -13.40 11.38 -1.39
N LEU A 38 -12.07 11.30 -1.51
CA LEU A 38 -11.39 11.10 -2.79
C LEU A 38 -11.42 9.63 -3.21
N THR A 39 -11.45 8.68 -2.26
CA THR A 39 -11.41 7.24 -2.54
C THR A 39 -12.76 6.55 -2.39
N ALA A 40 -13.83 7.30 -2.15
CA ALA A 40 -15.18 6.77 -1.99
C ALA A 40 -15.65 5.91 -3.19
N ASP A 41 -15.15 6.23 -4.39
CA ASP A 41 -15.45 5.49 -5.61
C ASP A 41 -14.51 4.29 -5.87
N LEU A 42 -13.50 4.06 -5.01
CA LEU A 42 -12.52 2.98 -5.13
C LEU A 42 -12.75 1.88 -4.09
N THR A 43 -13.88 1.19 -4.22
CA THR A 43 -14.20 0.02 -3.38
C THR A 43 -13.38 -1.20 -3.77
N LEU A 44 -13.02 -2.01 -2.76
CA LEU A 44 -12.31 -3.27 -2.93
C LEU A 44 -13.31 -4.40 -3.17
N ASP A 45 -13.47 -4.85 -4.40
CA ASP A 45 -14.51 -5.82 -4.79
C ASP A 45 -13.92 -7.08 -5.44
N PRO A 46 -14.54 -8.26 -5.26
CA PRO A 46 -14.06 -9.52 -5.84
C PRO A 46 -13.93 -9.48 -7.37
N ASP A 47 -14.69 -8.61 -8.03
CA ASP A 47 -14.71 -8.48 -9.48
C ASP A 47 -13.84 -7.32 -10.00
N GLY A 48 -13.16 -6.56 -9.12
CA GLY A 48 -12.36 -5.41 -9.53
C GLY A 48 -12.11 -4.36 -8.46
N ILE A 49 -11.84 -3.13 -8.87
CA ILE A 49 -11.60 -1.99 -7.98
C ILE A 49 -12.43 -0.78 -8.39
N GLY A 50 -13.37 -0.38 -7.54
CA GLY A 50 -14.28 0.71 -7.82
C GLY A 50 -15.04 0.49 -9.14
N PRO A 51 -14.95 1.43 -10.11
CA PRO A 51 -15.63 1.29 -11.40
C PRO A 51 -14.91 0.35 -12.39
N PHE A 52 -13.72 -0.17 -12.06
CA PHE A 52 -12.90 -0.98 -12.95
C PHE A 52 -13.05 -2.46 -12.64
N SER A 53 -13.33 -3.27 -13.66
CA SER A 53 -13.49 -4.71 -13.55
C SER A 53 -12.22 -5.45 -13.92
N LEU A 54 -12.06 -6.68 -13.42
CA LEU A 54 -11.07 -7.61 -13.97
C LEU A 54 -11.34 -7.82 -15.46
N GLY A 55 -10.28 -7.80 -16.27
CA GLY A 55 -10.33 -7.86 -17.73
C GLY A 55 -10.41 -6.50 -18.42
N ASP A 56 -10.59 -5.40 -17.69
CA ASP A 56 -10.53 -4.05 -18.26
C ASP A 56 -9.10 -3.71 -18.72
N GLU A 57 -9.01 -2.92 -19.79
CA GLU A 57 -7.74 -2.52 -20.39
C GLU A 57 -6.91 -1.66 -19.43
N ALA A 58 -5.61 -1.99 -19.31
CA ALA A 58 -4.71 -1.32 -18.38
C ALA A 58 -4.69 0.19 -18.55
N VAL A 59 -4.68 0.70 -19.79
CA VAL A 59 -4.70 2.15 -20.04
C VAL A 59 -5.91 2.84 -19.40
N VAL A 60 -7.10 2.24 -19.48
CA VAL A 60 -8.33 2.79 -18.93
C VAL A 60 -8.28 2.77 -17.40
N VAL A 61 -7.84 1.65 -16.82
CA VAL A 61 -7.73 1.49 -15.36
C VAL A 61 -6.67 2.45 -14.79
N LEU A 62 -5.48 2.50 -15.38
CA LEU A 62 -4.37 3.33 -14.90
C LEU A 62 -4.72 4.82 -14.96
N GLU A 63 -5.32 5.30 -16.06
CA GLU A 63 -5.75 6.68 -16.18
C GLU A 63 -6.85 7.02 -15.16
N GLY A 64 -7.82 6.11 -15.00
CA GLY A 64 -8.96 6.30 -14.11
C GLY A 64 -8.56 6.32 -12.64
N ILE A 65 -7.75 5.37 -12.19
CA ILE A 65 -7.19 5.37 -10.83
C ILE A 65 -6.33 6.61 -10.61
N SER A 66 -5.47 6.96 -11.57
CA SER A 66 -4.58 8.12 -11.42
C SER A 66 -5.33 9.45 -11.35
N ALA A 67 -6.49 9.55 -12.00
CA ALA A 67 -7.36 10.73 -11.89
C ALA A 67 -7.94 10.90 -10.48
N ILE A 68 -8.07 9.82 -9.72
CA ILE A 68 -8.67 9.79 -8.39
C ILE A 68 -7.60 9.98 -7.30
N ILE A 69 -6.53 9.18 -7.35
CA ILE A 69 -5.51 9.13 -6.28
C ILE A 69 -4.14 9.71 -6.66
N GLY A 70 -4.00 10.22 -7.89
CA GLY A 70 -2.77 10.82 -8.40
C GLY A 70 -1.84 9.82 -9.10
N GLY A 71 -0.62 10.24 -9.41
CA GLY A 71 0.37 9.39 -10.09
C GLY A 71 0.78 8.17 -9.27
N TRP A 72 1.16 7.09 -9.96
CA TRP A 72 1.68 5.88 -9.33
C TRP A 72 3.05 6.10 -8.70
N ASP A 73 3.33 5.36 -7.64
CA ASP A 73 4.60 5.36 -6.93
C ASP A 73 5.57 4.32 -7.53
N VAL A 74 5.03 3.22 -8.10
CA VAL A 74 5.80 2.14 -8.74
C VAL A 74 5.11 1.69 -10.02
N ASP A 75 5.90 1.47 -11.07
CA ASP A 75 5.50 0.76 -12.28
C ASP A 75 6.65 -0.15 -12.72
N SER A 76 6.39 -1.45 -12.81
CA SER A 76 7.42 -2.42 -13.21
C SER A 76 7.88 -2.27 -14.66
N ALA A 77 7.15 -1.52 -15.50
CA ALA A 77 7.57 -1.20 -16.86
C ALA A 77 8.66 -0.11 -16.92
N ASP A 78 8.85 0.67 -15.84
CA ASP A 78 9.80 1.79 -15.78
C ASP A 78 11.23 1.34 -15.37
N ASP A 79 11.65 0.13 -15.74
CA ASP A 79 12.93 -0.49 -15.37
C ASP A 79 13.18 -0.57 -13.84
N VAL A 80 12.11 -0.66 -13.05
CA VAL A 80 12.19 -0.79 -11.59
C VAL A 80 12.62 -2.21 -11.22
N THR A 81 13.84 -2.36 -10.69
CA THR A 81 14.37 -3.66 -10.26
C THR A 81 13.82 -4.08 -8.90
N GLY A 82 13.54 -5.37 -8.74
CA GLY A 82 13.15 -5.94 -7.44
C GLY A 82 11.65 -5.98 -7.18
N VAL A 83 10.83 -5.60 -8.15
CA VAL A 83 9.37 -5.77 -8.09
C VAL A 83 9.04 -7.27 -8.00
N GLN A 84 8.27 -7.64 -7.00
CA GLN A 84 7.70 -8.98 -6.86
C GLN A 84 6.57 -9.14 -7.87
N LEU A 85 6.85 -9.94 -8.89
CA LEU A 85 5.90 -10.26 -9.94
C LEU A 85 5.23 -11.60 -9.63
N PRO A 86 3.89 -11.72 -9.78
CA PRO A 86 3.23 -13.02 -9.69
C PRO A 86 3.67 -13.93 -10.84
N ASP A 87 3.70 -15.23 -10.61
CA ASP A 87 3.93 -16.20 -11.69
C ASP A 87 2.65 -16.37 -12.50
N CYS A 88 2.57 -15.71 -13.66
CA CYS A 88 1.44 -15.81 -14.58
C CYS A 88 1.77 -16.62 -15.84
N ALA A 89 0.87 -17.52 -16.24
CA ALA A 89 1.00 -18.22 -17.52
C ALA A 89 0.65 -17.27 -18.67
N GLY A 90 1.59 -17.01 -19.58
CA GLY A 90 1.33 -16.27 -20.83
C GLY A 90 2.04 -14.93 -20.99
N GLY A 91 2.87 -14.49 -20.04
CA GLY A 91 3.68 -13.28 -20.19
C GLY A 91 4.30 -12.81 -18.87
N THR A 92 5.16 -11.80 -18.94
CA THR A 92 5.66 -11.10 -17.75
C THR A 92 4.55 -10.15 -17.27
N PRO A 93 3.98 -10.33 -16.07
CA PRO A 93 2.98 -9.38 -15.58
C PRO A 93 3.62 -8.01 -15.33
N ARG A 94 2.79 -6.98 -15.41
CA ARG A 94 3.15 -5.63 -14.95
C ARG A 94 2.47 -5.36 -13.62
N VAL A 95 3.19 -4.72 -12.72
CA VAL A 95 2.65 -4.26 -11.44
C VAL A 95 2.75 -2.75 -11.39
N VAL A 96 1.62 -2.10 -11.10
CA VAL A 96 1.55 -0.65 -10.88
C VAL A 96 0.95 -0.39 -9.52
N ALA A 97 1.58 0.47 -8.71
CA ALA A 97 1.17 0.68 -7.33
C ALA A 97 1.08 2.15 -6.91
N TRP A 98 0.14 2.43 -6.00
CA TRP A 98 -0.10 3.69 -5.32
C TRP A 98 -0.14 3.47 -3.82
N GLY A 99 0.95 3.75 -3.12
CA GLY A 99 1.06 3.52 -1.69
C GLY A 99 0.76 2.06 -1.35
N SER A 100 -0.32 1.84 -0.59
CA SER A 100 -0.73 0.49 -0.20
C SER A 100 -1.52 -0.28 -1.27
N LEU A 101 -1.93 0.33 -2.39
CA LEU A 101 -2.64 -0.35 -3.47
C LEU A 101 -1.65 -0.79 -4.56
N ALA A 102 -1.70 -2.05 -4.97
CA ALA A 102 -1.00 -2.56 -6.15
C ALA A 102 -1.98 -3.27 -7.09
N LEU A 103 -1.86 -2.98 -8.38
CA LEU A 103 -2.63 -3.63 -9.44
C LEU A 103 -1.68 -4.48 -10.29
N VAL A 104 -2.16 -5.65 -10.69
CA VAL A 104 -1.44 -6.56 -11.58
C VAL A 104 -2.16 -6.60 -12.91
N PHE A 105 -1.39 -6.43 -13.97
CA PHE A 105 -1.86 -6.54 -15.32
C PHE A 105 -1.10 -7.62 -16.07
N THR A 106 -1.80 -8.30 -16.97
CA THR A 106 -1.20 -9.33 -17.84
C THR A 106 -1.71 -9.18 -19.26
N GLY A 107 -0.96 -9.74 -20.20
CA GLY A 107 -1.25 -9.68 -21.63
C GLY A 107 -0.04 -9.21 -22.43
N ASP A 108 -0.26 -8.99 -23.72
CA ASP A 108 0.74 -8.40 -24.61
C ASP A 108 0.70 -6.87 -24.50
N ALA A 109 1.78 -6.19 -24.92
CA ALA A 109 1.89 -4.73 -24.86
C ALA A 109 0.74 -3.97 -25.55
N ASP A 110 0.10 -4.58 -26.55
CA ASP A 110 -1.02 -4.00 -27.28
C ASP A 110 -2.38 -4.25 -26.61
N ARG A 111 -2.45 -5.16 -25.62
CA ARG A 111 -3.69 -5.55 -24.94
C ARG A 111 -3.42 -6.13 -23.55
N GLU A 112 -2.93 -5.28 -22.69
CA GLU A 112 -2.74 -5.56 -21.27
C GLU A 112 -4.05 -5.31 -20.50
N VAL A 113 -4.43 -6.23 -19.61
CA VAL A 113 -5.70 -6.18 -18.84
C VAL A 113 -5.48 -6.39 -17.35
N LEU A 114 -6.35 -5.80 -16.53
CA LEU A 114 -6.35 -5.99 -15.08
C LEU A 114 -6.71 -7.44 -14.72
N THR A 115 -5.86 -8.12 -13.96
CA THR A 115 -6.12 -9.52 -13.55
C THR A 115 -6.17 -9.75 -12.06
N SER A 116 -5.60 -8.84 -11.28
CA SER A 116 -5.72 -8.86 -9.82
C SER A 116 -5.30 -7.55 -9.20
N TRP A 117 -5.60 -7.41 -7.91
CA TRP A 117 -5.16 -6.30 -7.09
C TRP A 117 -4.85 -6.77 -5.67
N SER A 118 -4.01 -6.00 -4.98
CA SER A 118 -3.74 -6.16 -3.56
C SER A 118 -3.70 -4.79 -2.87
N TYR A 119 -4.10 -4.78 -1.61
CA TYR A 119 -4.16 -3.60 -0.76
C TYR A 119 -3.52 -3.94 0.58
N GLY A 120 -2.48 -3.21 0.97
CA GLY A 120 -1.64 -3.49 2.14
C GLY A 120 -0.34 -4.20 1.80
N PHE A 121 0.13 -4.14 0.54
CA PHE A 121 1.34 -4.83 0.11
C PHE A 121 2.23 -3.89 -0.71
N ASP A 122 3.50 -3.78 -0.33
CA ASP A 122 4.53 -3.12 -1.13
C ASP A 122 5.13 -4.12 -2.13
N PRO A 123 4.96 -3.92 -3.44
CA PRO A 123 5.50 -4.83 -4.43
C PRO A 123 7.04 -4.81 -4.50
N LEU A 124 7.74 -3.82 -3.93
CA LEU A 124 9.20 -3.78 -3.90
C LEU A 124 9.80 -4.49 -2.69
N THR A 125 9.21 -4.28 -1.51
CA THR A 125 9.76 -4.78 -0.25
C THR A 125 9.05 -6.03 0.27
N GLY A 126 7.86 -6.34 -0.26
CA GLY A 126 6.97 -7.38 0.25
C GLY A 126 6.37 -7.05 1.63
N ASN A 127 6.60 -5.83 2.14
CA ASN A 127 6.15 -5.40 3.46
C ASN A 127 4.98 -4.41 3.33
N SER A 128 4.18 -4.29 4.38
CA SER A 128 3.06 -3.34 4.44
C SER A 128 3.41 -2.04 5.19
N GLN A 129 4.59 -2.00 5.81
CA GLN A 129 5.00 -0.92 6.70
C GLN A 129 5.33 0.35 5.90
N ASP A 130 4.93 1.50 6.45
CA ASP A 130 5.20 2.84 5.91
C ASP A 130 4.56 3.17 4.54
N LEU A 131 3.67 2.33 4.03
CA LEU A 131 2.91 2.63 2.81
C LEU A 131 1.89 3.75 3.03
N ARG A 132 1.72 4.61 2.00
CA ARG A 132 0.62 5.60 1.96
C ARG A 132 -0.71 4.86 1.99
N GLN A 133 -1.39 4.94 3.14
CA GLN A 133 -2.72 4.34 3.35
C GLN A 133 -3.78 5.17 2.62
N LEU A 134 -4.50 4.54 1.69
CA LEU A 134 -5.54 5.19 0.87
C LEU A 134 -6.95 5.13 1.49
N GLY A 135 -7.09 4.45 2.63
CA GLY A 135 -8.37 4.26 3.31
C GLY A 135 -9.38 3.42 2.53
N LEU A 136 -8.92 2.58 1.59
CA LEU A 136 -9.82 1.74 0.78
C LEU A 136 -10.48 0.67 1.65
N VAL A 137 -11.75 0.42 1.36
CA VAL A 137 -12.57 -0.59 2.03
C VAL A 137 -13.38 -1.38 0.99
N THR A 138 -13.79 -2.59 1.34
CA THR A 138 -14.79 -3.35 0.58
C THR A 138 -16.15 -2.65 0.66
N ALA A 139 -17.10 -3.06 -0.19
CA ALA A 139 -18.49 -2.60 -0.10
C ALA A 139 -19.13 -2.86 1.28
N ALA A 140 -18.63 -3.86 2.00
CA ALA A 140 -19.07 -4.20 3.35
C ALA A 140 -18.32 -3.44 4.47
N GLY A 141 -17.42 -2.52 4.12
CA GLY A 141 -16.69 -1.66 5.05
C GLY A 141 -15.44 -2.27 5.67
N ILE A 142 -14.93 -3.38 5.12
CA ILE A 142 -13.70 -4.02 5.60
C ILE A 142 -12.49 -3.40 4.91
N GLY A 143 -11.50 -2.99 5.69
CA GLY A 143 -10.25 -2.41 5.18
C GLY A 143 -9.04 -2.86 5.99
N LEU A 144 -7.89 -2.26 5.70
CA LEU A 144 -6.70 -2.43 6.54
C LEU A 144 -6.99 -1.90 7.95
N GLY A 145 -6.60 -2.66 8.97
CA GLY A 145 -6.92 -2.34 10.37
C GLY A 145 -8.21 -2.96 10.89
N SER A 146 -9.06 -3.54 10.02
CA SER A 146 -10.24 -4.29 10.47
C SER A 146 -9.82 -5.53 11.26
N THR A 147 -10.62 -5.92 12.24
CA THR A 147 -10.36 -7.06 13.12
C THR A 147 -10.95 -8.35 12.56
N ARG A 148 -10.40 -9.49 13.01
CA ARG A 148 -11.01 -10.81 12.76
C ARG A 148 -12.48 -10.89 13.22
N ALA A 149 -12.82 -10.20 14.30
CA ALA A 149 -14.19 -10.14 14.81
C ALA A 149 -15.11 -9.41 13.82
N GLU A 150 -14.72 -8.24 13.34
CA GLU A 150 -15.48 -7.47 12.33
C GLU A 150 -15.64 -8.27 11.03
N LEU A 151 -14.58 -8.94 10.57
CA LEU A 151 -14.64 -9.85 9.42
C LEU A 151 -15.68 -10.97 9.61
N SER A 152 -15.71 -11.57 10.81
CA SER A 152 -16.65 -12.65 11.15
C SER A 152 -18.08 -12.14 11.25
N ASP A 153 -18.28 -10.93 11.80
CA ASP A 153 -19.60 -10.30 11.93
C ASP A 153 -20.18 -9.92 10.57
N VAL A 154 -19.33 -9.43 9.65
CA VAL A 154 -19.73 -8.99 8.31
C VAL A 154 -19.99 -10.16 7.36
N TYR A 155 -19.08 -11.12 7.27
CA TYR A 155 -19.16 -12.20 6.27
C TYR A 155 -19.75 -13.50 6.83
N GLY A 156 -19.85 -13.65 8.16
CA GLY A 156 -20.50 -14.79 8.78
C GLY A 156 -19.95 -16.14 8.31
N GLY A 157 -20.82 -16.96 7.73
CA GLY A 157 -20.44 -18.29 7.22
C GLY A 157 -19.66 -18.30 5.91
N ALA A 158 -19.55 -17.16 5.21
CA ALA A 158 -18.83 -17.04 3.94
C ALA A 158 -17.31 -16.92 4.14
N ILE A 159 -16.85 -16.54 5.33
CA ILE A 159 -15.43 -16.37 5.61
C ILE A 159 -14.82 -17.61 6.28
N SER A 160 -13.62 -17.96 5.83
CA SER A 160 -12.79 -18.99 6.44
C SER A 160 -11.45 -18.40 6.89
N PHE A 161 -10.88 -18.97 7.94
CA PHE A 161 -9.59 -18.56 8.49
C PHE A 161 -8.65 -19.76 8.61
N ILE A 162 -7.39 -19.55 8.26
CA ILE A 162 -6.31 -20.51 8.42
C ILE A 162 -5.22 -19.86 9.28
N ASP A 163 -5.13 -20.27 10.54
CA ASP A 163 -4.09 -19.81 11.45
C ASP A 163 -2.72 -20.44 11.08
N ARG A 164 -1.68 -19.61 11.06
CA ARG A 164 -0.28 -19.97 10.77
C ARG A 164 0.59 -19.67 12.01
N PRO A 165 0.47 -20.47 13.09
CA PRO A 165 1.11 -20.17 14.37
C PRO A 165 2.65 -20.13 14.31
N SER A 166 3.27 -20.75 13.31
CA SER A 166 4.72 -20.73 13.12
C SER A 166 5.29 -19.36 12.76
N ILE A 167 4.46 -18.46 12.24
CA ILE A 167 4.82 -17.09 11.83
C ILE A 167 3.89 -16.05 12.46
N ASP A 168 3.15 -16.45 13.50
CA ASP A 168 2.15 -15.64 14.21
C ASP A 168 1.27 -14.82 13.26
N SER A 169 0.64 -15.49 12.29
CA SER A 169 -0.26 -14.83 11.33
C SER A 169 -1.45 -15.71 11.01
N ALA A 170 -2.42 -15.18 10.28
CA ALA A 170 -3.50 -15.97 9.71
C ALA A 170 -3.84 -15.48 8.30
N VAL A 171 -4.41 -16.36 7.49
CA VAL A 171 -4.95 -16.05 6.16
C VAL A 171 -6.45 -16.20 6.21
N PHE A 172 -7.18 -15.35 5.50
CA PHE A 172 -8.62 -15.48 5.33
C PHE A 172 -9.01 -15.53 3.86
N GLY A 173 -10.14 -16.15 3.59
CA GLY A 173 -10.80 -16.14 2.28
C GLY A 173 -12.31 -16.02 2.46
N ILE A 174 -12.95 -15.19 1.66
CA ILE A 174 -14.39 -14.96 1.62
C ILE A 174 -14.93 -15.64 0.36
N ASP A 175 -15.92 -16.51 0.52
CA ASP A 175 -16.48 -17.32 -0.58
C ASP A 175 -15.37 -18.06 -1.35
N ALA A 176 -14.43 -18.69 -0.63
CA ALA A 176 -13.24 -19.33 -1.21
C ALA A 176 -13.54 -20.44 -2.26
N ASP A 177 -14.81 -20.85 -2.40
CA ASP A 177 -15.27 -21.77 -3.43
C ASP A 177 -15.56 -21.07 -4.78
N THR A 178 -15.51 -19.73 -4.85
CA THR A 178 -15.65 -18.95 -6.09
C THR A 178 -14.29 -18.45 -6.60
N THR A 179 -14.22 -18.15 -7.89
CA THR A 179 -13.03 -17.53 -8.52
C THR A 179 -13.49 -16.46 -9.49
N PRO A 180 -13.02 -15.20 -9.37
CA PRO A 180 -12.16 -14.69 -8.29
C PRO A 180 -12.84 -14.72 -6.90
N HIS A 181 -12.05 -14.64 -5.84
CA HIS A 181 -12.55 -14.46 -4.48
C HIS A 181 -11.64 -13.52 -3.70
N LEU A 182 -12.20 -12.89 -2.67
CA LEU A 182 -11.46 -11.95 -1.84
C LEU A 182 -10.74 -12.72 -0.74
N SER A 183 -9.44 -12.51 -0.63
CA SER A 183 -8.59 -13.13 0.39
C SER A 183 -7.70 -12.09 1.05
N GLY A 184 -6.98 -12.49 2.10
CA GLY A 184 -6.07 -11.58 2.76
C GLY A 184 -5.33 -12.20 3.92
N LYS A 185 -4.57 -11.34 4.62
CA LYS A 185 -3.73 -11.74 5.75
C LYS A 185 -4.12 -10.93 7.00
N LEU A 186 -3.93 -11.59 8.14
CA LEU A 186 -4.00 -11.02 9.47
C LEU A 186 -2.58 -10.98 10.05
N ASP A 187 -2.27 -9.90 10.77
CA ASP A 187 -0.97 -9.65 11.41
C ASP A 187 -0.66 -10.58 12.60
N ALA A 188 -1.67 -11.25 13.14
CA ALA A 188 -1.57 -12.16 14.27
C ALA A 188 -2.48 -13.38 14.10
N ALA A 189 -2.09 -14.52 14.67
CA ALA A 189 -2.95 -15.69 14.74
C ALA A 189 -4.04 -15.53 15.81
N GLY A 190 -5.16 -16.24 15.64
CA GLY A 190 -6.24 -16.24 16.63
C GLY A 190 -7.11 -14.98 16.64
N PRO A 191 -7.79 -14.67 17.75
CA PRO A 191 -8.88 -13.69 17.78
C PRO A 191 -8.43 -12.23 17.73
N ALA A 192 -7.15 -11.95 18.02
CA ALA A 192 -6.60 -10.60 18.02
C ALA A 192 -6.11 -10.12 16.65
N GLY A 193 -6.16 -10.98 15.62
CA GLY A 193 -5.65 -10.66 14.30
C GLY A 193 -6.33 -9.45 13.67
N ILE A 194 -5.51 -8.59 13.07
CA ILE A 194 -5.88 -7.37 12.36
C ILE A 194 -5.52 -7.54 10.88
N VAL A 195 -6.41 -7.11 9.99
CA VAL A 195 -6.22 -7.16 8.54
C VAL A 195 -5.06 -6.25 8.15
N ASP A 196 -4.00 -6.85 7.61
CA ASP A 196 -2.82 -6.15 7.10
C ASP A 196 -2.64 -6.34 5.58
N LEU A 197 -3.45 -7.19 4.96
CA LEU A 197 -3.52 -7.40 3.51
C LEU A 197 -4.93 -7.80 3.10
N ILE A 198 -5.41 -7.23 1.99
CA ILE A 198 -6.62 -7.62 1.26
C ILE A 198 -6.21 -7.77 -0.20
N GLN A 199 -6.62 -8.84 -0.87
CA GLN A 199 -6.22 -9.10 -2.24
C GLN A 199 -7.21 -9.98 -2.98
N ILE A 200 -7.00 -10.07 -4.29
CA ILE A 200 -7.55 -11.10 -5.14
C ILE A 200 -6.39 -11.86 -5.76
N GLU A 201 -6.48 -13.19 -5.73
CA GLU A 201 -5.47 -14.01 -6.39
C GLU A 201 -5.48 -13.74 -7.91
N PRO A 202 -4.29 -13.64 -8.55
CA PRO A 202 -4.21 -13.50 -9.99
C PRO A 202 -5.03 -14.58 -10.70
N THR A 203 -5.90 -14.20 -11.62
CA THR A 203 -6.67 -15.15 -12.46
C THR A 203 -5.90 -15.59 -13.71
N CYS A 204 -4.57 -15.50 -13.65
CA CYS A 204 -3.64 -16.02 -14.64
C CYS A 204 -3.17 -17.44 -14.22
#